data_AF-A0A1I2NRA4-F1
#
_entry.id   AF-A0A1I2NRA4-F1
#
_cell.length_a   1.000
_cell.length_b   1.000
_cell.length_c   1.000
_cell.angle_alpha   90.00
_cell.angle_beta   90.00
_cell.angle_gamma   90.00
#
_symmetry.space_group_name_H-M   'P 1'
#
loop_
_entity.id
_entity.type
_entity.pdbx_description
1 polymer ?
#
loop_
_entity_poly.entity_id
_entity_poly.type
_entity_poly.pdbx_seq_one_letter_code
_entity_poly.pdbx_strand_id
1 'polypeptide(L)' 'MPRWLRKQLMRAFQGKDRWQIRYLNECWFTFYNKDRTSMGG' A
#
# COMPACT_ATOMS: atom_id res chain seq x y z
N MET A 1 -3.90 6.52 0.64
CA MET A 1 -2.92 5.70 1.36
C MET A 1 -2.79 6.23 2.78
N PRO A 2 -2.94 5.42 3.84
CA PRO A 2 -2.82 5.88 5.22
C PRO A 2 -1.45 6.50 5.51
N ARG A 3 -1.40 7.42 6.49
CA ARG A 3 -0.14 8.09 6.88
C ARG A 3 0.95 7.10 7.30
N TRP A 4 0.58 5.98 7.92
CA TRP A 4 1.50 4.92 8.33
C TRP A 4 2.10 4.19 7.11
N LEU A 5 1.28 3.85 6.12
CA LEU A 5 1.70 3.14 4.91
C LEU A 5 2.64 4.01 4.06
N ARG A 6 2.35 5.32 3.98
CA ARG A 6 3.22 6.31 3.33
C ARG A 6 4.61 6.40 3.99
N LYS A 7 4.68 6.34 5.32
CA LYS A 7 5.96 6.34 6.06
C LYS A 7 6.77 5.07 5.78
N GLN A 8 6.12 3.91 5.68
CA GLN A 8 6.80 2.65 5.34
C GLN A 8 7.34 2.65 3.92
N LEU A 9 6.57 3.15 2.95
CA LEU A 9 7.02 3.31 1.57
C LEU A 9 8.20 4.26 1.43
N MET A 10 8.22 5.39 2.15
CA MET A 10 9.38 6.30 2.16
C MET A 10 10.65 5.60 2.68
N ARG A 11 10.55 4.83 3.76
CA ARG A 11 11.69 4.09 4.31
C ARG A 11 12.19 3.01 3.35
N ALA A 12 11.27 2.25 2.76
CA ALA A 12 11.62 1.24 1.76
C ALA A 12 12.25 1.87 0.50
N PHE A 13 11.77 3.04 0.09
CA PHE A 13 12.36 3.81 -1.02
C PHE A 13 13.77 4.30 -0.69
N GLN A 14 14.00 4.84 0.50
CA GLN A 14 15.33 5.25 0.96
C GLN A 14 16.29 4.07 1.06
N GLY A 15 15.81 2.90 1.52
CA GLY A 15 16.56 1.64 1.56
C GLY A 15 16.73 0.95 0.22
N LYS A 16 16.11 1.46 -0.87
CA LYS A 16 16.03 0.81 -2.19
C LYS A 16 15.48 -0.61 -2.16
N ASP A 17 14.64 -0.92 -1.17
CA ASP A 17 14.01 -2.23 -0.98
C ASP A 17 12.81 -2.41 -1.92
N ARG A 18 13.10 -2.78 -3.17
CA ARG A 18 12.09 -2.95 -4.23
C ARG A 18 11.02 -4.00 -3.87
N TRP A 19 11.41 -5.04 -3.15
CA TRP A 19 10.51 -6.08 -2.65
C TRP A 19 9.48 -5.50 -1.69
N GLN A 20 9.94 -4.71 -0.71
CA GLN A 20 9.06 -4.08 0.27
C GLN A 20 8.14 -3.05 -0.37
N ILE A 21 8.65 -2.27 -1.34
CA ILE A 21 7.81 -1.33 -2.11
C ILE A 21 6.70 -2.05 -2.86
N ARG A 22 7.02 -3.17 -3.53
CA ARG A 22 6.04 -3.96 -4.29
C ARG A 22 4.97 -4.56 -3.36
N TYR A 23 5.39 -5.14 -2.25
CA TYR A 23 4.49 -5.69 -1.24
C TYR A 23 3.55 -4.62 -0.65
N LEU A 24 4.09 -3.47 -0.25
CA LEU A 24 3.29 -2.38 0.32
C LEU A 24 2.29 -1.80 -0.69
N ASN A 25 2.67 -1.71 -1.97
CA ASN A 25 1.78 -1.29 -3.05
C ASN A 25 0.66 -2.31 -3.30
N GLU A 26 0.97 -3.60 -3.25
CA GLU A 26 -0.03 -4.66 -3.39
C GLU A 26 -1.03 -4.64 -2.23
N CYS A 27 -0.56 -4.51 -0.99
CA CYS A 27 -1.43 -4.31 0.18
C CYS A 27 -2.32 -3.08 0.04
N TRP A 28 -1.77 -1.95 -0.43
CA TRP A 28 -2.55 -0.73 -0.68
C TRP A 28 -3.64 -0.97 -1.73
N PHE A 29 -3.30 -1.66 -2.82
CA PHE A 29 -4.23 -1.96 -3.90
C PHE A 29 -5.38 -2.85 -3.41
N THR A 30 -5.10 -3.92 -2.67
CA THR A 30 -6.14 -4.80 -2.11
C THR A 30 -7.03 -4.04 -1.13
N PHE A 31 -6.45 -3.21 -0.25
CA PHE A 31 -7.22 -2.39 0.69
C PHE A 31 -8.13 -1.38 -0.04
N TYR A 32 -7.58 -0.67 -1.03
CA TYR A 32 -8.31 0.34 -1.80
C TYR A 32 -9.42 -0.27 -2.68
N ASN A 33 -9.23 -1.49 -3.18
CA ASN A 33 -10.25 -2.20 -3.93
C ASN A 33 -11.33 -2.81 -3.02
N LYS A 34 -10.98 -3.36 -1.86
CA LYS A 34 -11.97 -3.83 -0.87
C LYS A 34 -12.92 -2.73 -0.42
N ASP A 35 -12.42 -1.51 -0.28
CA ASP A 35 -13.24 -0.33 0.04
C ASP A 35 -14.27 -0.04 -1.08
N ARG A 36 -13.95 -0.34 -2.34
CA ARG A 36 -14.87 -0.19 -3.48
C ARG A 36 -15.85 -1.33 -3.66
N THR A 37 -15.48 -2.56 -3.32
CA THR A 37 -16.38 -3.72 -3.44
C THR A 37 -17.43 -3.78 -2.32
N SER A 38 -17.33 -2.90 -1.31
CA SER A 38 -18.28 -2.82 -0.19
C SER A 38 -19.45 -1.85 -0.43
N MET A 39 -19.55 -1.20 -1.60
CA MET A 39 -20.68 -0.36 -2.02
C MET A 39 -21.31 -0.82 -3.35
N GLY A 40 -21.35 -2.13 -3.58
CA GLY A 40 -22.03 -2.76 -4.71
C GLY A 40 -22.79 -3.98 -4.24
N GLY A 41 -23.78 -3.78 -3.36
CA GLY A 41 -24.81 -4.75 -2.98
C GLY A 41 -26.16 -4.09 -3.13
#